data_AF-A0A7C2SBK6-F1
#
_entry.id   AF-A0A7C2SBK6-F1
#
_cell.length_a   1.000
_cell.length_b   1.000
_cell.length_c   1.000
_cell.angle_alpha   90.00
_cell.angle_beta   90.00
_cell.angle_gamma   90.00
#
_symmetry.space_group_name_H-M   'P 1'
#
loop_
_entity.id
_entity.type
_entity.pdbx_description
1 polymer ?
#
loop_
_entity_poly.entity_id
_entity_poly.type
_entity_poly.pdbx_seq_one_letter_code
_entity_poly.pdbx_strand_id
1 'polypeptide(L)'
;MSEVALTASVDPSNTSRECPRCGYVVKTQEGQIFECPRCNLEMDRHKIASINIRRRYLECKRRKKRKTRMQGFPHSNEPEA
;
A
#
# COMPACT_ATOMS: atom_id res chain seq x y z
N MET A 1 -23.66 -12.26 -18.63
CA MET A 1 -22.34 -12.84 -18.38
C MET A 1 -21.79 -12.21 -17.12
N SER A 2 -21.59 -13.01 -16.07
CA SER A 2 -20.99 -12.54 -14.83
C SER A 2 -19.49 -12.45 -15.04
N GLU A 3 -18.98 -11.27 -15.39
CA GLU A 3 -17.54 -11.06 -15.54
C GLU A 3 -16.89 -11.12 -14.16
N VAL A 4 -16.14 -12.19 -13.89
CA VAL A 4 -15.41 -12.35 -12.64
C VAL A 4 -14.19 -11.43 -12.67
N ALA A 5 -14.31 -10.25 -12.04
CA ALA A 5 -13.19 -9.35 -11.87
C ALA A 5 -12.23 -9.89 -10.80
N LEU A 6 -10.93 -9.91 -11.11
CA LEU A 6 -9.90 -10.28 -10.14
C LEU A 6 -9.74 -9.16 -9.09
N THR A 7 -10.26 -9.38 -7.88
CA THR A 7 -10.22 -8.41 -6.78
C THR A 7 -9.12 -8.72 -5.78
N ALA A 8 -8.65 -7.70 -5.06
CA ALA A 8 -7.70 -7.86 -3.97
C ALA A 8 -7.89 -6.78 -2.91
N SER A 9 -7.79 -7.18 -1.63
CA SER A 9 -7.92 -6.27 -0.49
C SER A 9 -6.57 -5.70 -0.06
N VAL A 10 -6.59 -4.44 0.38
CA VAL A 10 -5.46 -3.75 1.01
C VAL A 10 -5.91 -3.07 2.29
N ASP A 11 -4.97 -2.76 3.18
CA ASP A 11 -5.27 -1.90 4.34
C ASP A 11 -5.62 -0.48 3.88
N PRO A 12 -6.81 0.06 4.23
CA PRO A 12 -7.26 1.37 3.78
C PRO A 12 -6.76 2.54 4.65
N SER A 13 -6.12 2.26 5.78
CA SER A 13 -5.80 3.26 6.81
C SER A 13 -4.93 4.40 6.28
N ASN A 14 -5.34 5.66 6.46
CA ASN A 14 -4.61 6.86 6.01
C ASN A 14 -4.42 7.00 4.49
N THR A 15 -5.07 6.19 3.65
CA THR A 15 -4.88 6.24 2.19
C THR A 15 -5.22 7.60 1.58
N SER A 16 -6.20 8.33 2.10
CA SER A 16 -6.57 9.68 1.65
C SER A 16 -5.71 10.81 2.24
N ARG A 17 -4.91 10.51 3.28
CA ARG A 17 -4.18 11.49 4.10
C ARG A 17 -2.66 11.40 3.96
N GLU A 18 -2.18 10.33 3.35
CA GLU A 18 -0.76 10.08 3.08
C GLU A 18 -0.38 10.69 1.75
N CYS A 19 0.62 11.56 1.74
CA CYS A 19 1.13 12.12 0.49
C CYS A 19 1.81 11.01 -0.34
N PRO A 20 1.36 10.74 -1.57
CA PRO A 20 1.93 9.67 -2.40
C PRO A 20 3.36 9.97 -2.85
N ARG A 21 3.76 11.26 -2.82
CA ARG A 21 5.09 11.72 -3.23
C ARG A 21 6.12 11.63 -2.11
N CYS A 22 5.80 12.12 -0.91
CA CYS A 22 6.77 12.23 0.19
C CYS A 22 6.46 11.36 1.42
N GLY A 23 5.30 10.69 1.46
CA GLY A 23 4.89 9.83 2.57
C GLY A 23 4.42 10.56 3.83
N TYR A 24 4.33 11.89 3.80
CA TYR A 24 3.83 12.65 4.94
C TYR A 24 2.34 12.41 5.16
N VAL A 25 1.93 12.07 6.38
CA VAL A 25 0.53 11.87 6.75
C VAL A 25 0.00 13.13 7.42
N VAL A 26 -1.00 13.74 6.80
CA VAL A 26 -1.61 14.97 7.32
C VAL A 26 -2.54 14.63 8.49
N LYS A 27 -2.41 15.38 9.61
CA LYS A 27 -3.20 15.17 10.85
C LYS A 27 -4.63 15.72 10.76
N THR A 28 -4.83 16.79 10.02
CA THR A 28 -6.12 17.48 9.86
C THR A 28 -6.33 17.70 8.38
N GLN A 29 -7.37 17.08 7.82
CA GLN A 29 -7.73 17.25 6.42
C GLN A 29 -9.21 17.57 6.34
N GLU A 30 -9.52 18.75 5.85
CA GLU A 30 -10.88 19.22 5.62
C GLU A 30 -11.04 19.53 4.13
N GLY A 31 -12.17 19.13 3.54
CA GLY A 31 -12.45 19.34 2.11
C GLY A 31 -12.01 18.21 1.17
N GLN A 32 -12.06 18.53 -0.13
CA GLN A 32 -11.80 17.59 -1.22
C GLN A 32 -10.37 17.66 -1.76
N ILE A 33 -9.72 18.81 -1.58
CA ILE A 33 -8.33 19.02 -1.98
C ILE A 33 -7.43 18.58 -0.84
N PHE A 34 -6.42 17.78 -1.16
CA PHE A 34 -5.33 17.44 -0.27
C PHE A 34 -4.14 18.32 -0.60
N GLU A 35 -3.62 18.99 0.43
CA GLU A 35 -2.40 19.79 0.34
C GLU A 35 -1.33 19.20 1.25
N CYS A 36 -0.16 18.93 0.67
CA CYS A 36 0.96 18.43 1.43
C CYS A 36 1.85 19.58 1.92
N PRO A 37 2.00 19.80 3.24
CA PRO A 37 2.83 20.89 3.78
C PRO A 37 4.34 20.65 3.58
N ARG A 38 4.76 19.44 3.17
CA ARG A 38 6.17 19.06 3.01
C ARG A 38 6.70 19.20 1.59
N CYS A 39 5.84 19.02 0.58
CA CYS A 39 6.26 19.00 -0.81
C CYS A 39 5.33 19.79 -1.74
N ASN A 40 4.38 20.52 -1.15
CA ASN A 40 3.44 21.40 -1.85
C ASN A 40 2.63 20.66 -2.94
N LEU A 41 2.41 19.36 -2.76
CA LEU A 41 1.53 18.59 -3.63
C LEU A 41 0.08 18.96 -3.31
N GLU A 42 -0.64 19.45 -4.31
CA GLU A 42 -2.06 19.73 -4.25
C GLU A 42 -2.80 18.80 -5.24
N MET A 43 -3.74 18.01 -4.73
CA MET A 43 -4.50 17.06 -5.56
C MET A 43 -5.80 16.64 -4.87
N ASP A 44 -6.80 16.19 -5.64
CA ASP A 44 -8.01 15.57 -5.11
C ASP A 44 -7.69 14.36 -4.20
N ARG A 45 -8.33 14.32 -3.02
CA ARG A 45 -8.14 13.29 -1.99
C ARG A 45 -8.47 11.86 -2.46
N HIS A 46 -9.45 11.69 -3.35
CA HIS A 46 -9.83 10.38 -3.88
C HIS A 46 -8.78 9.89 -4.87
N LYS A 47 -8.22 10.79 -5.70
CA LYS A 47 -7.07 10.44 -6.56
C LYS A 47 -5.88 9.98 -5.73
N ILE A 48 -5.57 10.68 -4.65
CA ILE A 48 -4.51 10.27 -3.71
C ILE A 48 -4.80 8.90 -3.09
N ALA A 49 -6.03 8.68 -2.63
CA ALA A 49 -6.44 7.40 -2.07
C ALA A 49 -6.25 6.24 -3.07
N SER A 50 -6.67 6.41 -4.33
CA SER A 50 -6.48 5.40 -5.38
C SER A 50 -5.01 5.09 -5.63
N ILE A 51 -4.14 6.11 -5.66
CA ILE A 51 -2.70 5.93 -5.83
C ILE A 51 -2.11 5.13 -4.66
N ASN A 52 -2.45 5.49 -3.43
CA ASN A 52 -1.94 4.84 -2.23
C ASN A 52 -2.44 3.39 -2.11
N ILE A 53 -3.71 3.11 -2.44
CA ILE A 53 -4.27 1.75 -2.52
C ILE A 53 -3.44 0.90 -3.49
N ARG A 54 -3.20 1.41 -4.71
CA ARG A 54 -2.39 0.71 -5.72
C ARG A 54 -0.96 0.47 -5.22
N ARG A 55 -0.34 1.47 -4.59
CA ARG A 55 1.01 1.36 -4.03
C ARG A 55 1.09 0.25 -2.98
N ARG A 56 0.17 0.22 -2.02
CA ARG A 56 0.11 -0.81 -0.95
C ARG A 56 -0.10 -2.20 -1.51
N TYR A 57 -0.97 -2.35 -2.51
CA TYR A 57 -1.16 -3.63 -3.19
C TYR A 57 0.15 -4.17 -3.78
N LEU A 58 0.92 -3.31 -4.46
CA LEU A 58 2.21 -3.69 -5.05
C LEU A 58 3.26 -4.01 -3.98
N GLU A 59 3.29 -3.26 -2.88
CA GLU A 59 4.18 -3.53 -1.75
C GLU A 59 3.86 -4.86 -1.06
N CYS A 60 2.58 -5.18 -0.84
CA CYS A 60 2.12 -6.47 -0.33
C CYS A 60 2.53 -7.61 -1.26
N LYS A 61 2.37 -7.45 -2.59
CA LYS A 61 2.84 -8.44 -3.57
C LYS A 61 4.35 -8.65 -3.50
N ARG A 62 5.15 -7.57 -3.39
CA ARG A 62 6.61 -7.65 -3.24
C ARG A 62 7.02 -8.38 -1.96
N ARG A 63 6.37 -8.10 -0.83
CA ARG A 63 6.61 -8.79 0.45
C ARG A 63 6.28 -10.28 0.38
N LYS A 64 5.13 -10.64 -0.22
CA LYS A 64 4.76 -12.05 -0.46
C LYS A 64 5.81 -12.75 -1.32
N LYS A 65 6.18 -12.17 -2.47
CA LYS A 65 7.23 -12.74 -3.35
C LYS A 65 8.58 -12.92 -2.64
N ARG A 66 8.99 -11.97 -1.79
CA ARG A 66 10.20 -12.10 -0.95
C ARG A 66 10.08 -13.23 0.06
N LYS A 67 8.97 -13.32 0.80
CA LYS A 67 8.72 -14.42 1.76
C LYS A 67 8.75 -15.78 1.06
N THR A 68 8.06 -15.93 -0.08
CA THR A 68 8.08 -17.18 -0.85
C THR A 68 9.49 -17.53 -1.35
N ARG A 69 10.31 -16.54 -1.74
CA ARG A 69 11.72 -16.77 -2.12
C ARG A 69 12.61 -17.20 -0.95
N MET A 70 12.33 -16.75 0.27
CA MET A 70 13.10 -17.11 1.47
C MET A 70 12.64 -18.42 2.11
N GLN A 71 11.45 -18.94 1.76
CA GLN A 71 10.94 -20.23 2.22
C GLN A 71 11.64 -21.45 1.56
N GLY A 72 12.63 -21.23 0.70
CA GLY A 72 13.40 -22.29 0.03
C GLY A 72 14.79 -22.59 0.61
N PHE A 73 15.17 -21.99 1.75
CA PHE A 73 16.41 -22.35 2.45
C PHE A 73 16.05 -23.16 3.71
N PRO A 74 16.48 -24.43 3.83
CA PRO A 74 16.21 -25.22 5.03
C PRO A 74 16.95 -24.58 6.23
N HIS A 75 16.28 -24.53 7.38
CA HIS A 75 16.93 -24.19 8.63
C HIS A 75 17.76 -25.40 9.05
N SER A 76 19.06 -25.22 9.29
CA SER A 76 20.03 -26.29 9.59
C SER A 76 19.81 -27.03 10.92
N ASN A 77 18.64 -26.88 11.57
CA ASN A 77 18.39 -27.36 12.92
C ASN A 77 17.03 -28.10 13.04
N GLU A 78 16.66 -28.95 12.08
CA GLU A 78 15.62 -29.97 12.33
C GLU A 78 16.32 -31.28 12.73
N PRO A 79 16.01 -31.88 13.91
CA PRO A 79 16.57 -33.16 14.29
C PRO A 79 15.98 -34.26 13.39
N GLU A 80 16.86 -35.11 12.86
CA GLU A 80 16.49 -36.27 12.05
C GLU A 80 15.58 -37.21 12.86
N ALA A 81 14.43 -37.55 12.29
CA ALA A 81 13.48 -38.52 12.84
C ALA A 81 13.72 -39.92 12.28
#